data_AF-A0AAQ3KQ45-F1
#
_entry.id   AF-A0AAQ3KQ45-F1
#
_cell.length_a   1.000
_cell.length_b   1.000
_cell.length_c   1.000
_cell.angle_alpha   90.00
_cell.angle_beta   90.00
_cell.angle_gamma   90.00
#
_symmetry.space_group_name_H-M   'P 1'
#
loop_
_entity.id
_entity.type
_entity.pdbx_description
1 polymer ?
#
loop_
_entity_poly.entity_id
_entity_poly.type
_entity_poly.pdbx_seq_one_letter_code
_entity_poly.pdbx_strand_id
1 'polypeptide(L)'
;MANGQEKDDLFLFADEELSEMSGWKKGADFIEVMCGCTSHRYGDAVGRLRVFASGELEISCECTPGCQEDKLTPAAFEKHSGRETARKWKSNVWVIVKGDKVPLSKTVLLKYYNQTSKGANGSHKGPNGRPCHRDEFVCCRRCNKERRFRLRTKEECRNYHDAVRNPNWKCSDSTSDKVTCEDEEERASRKVLRGCSRSPSCKGCTTCVCFGCEICRFSDCSCQTCVDFTRNSES
;
A
#
# COMPACT_ATOMS: atom_id res chain seq x y z
N MET A 1 -36.23 -9.84 -18.06
CA MET A 1 -35.05 -10.60 -18.52
C MET A 1 -33.87 -9.64 -18.50
N ALA A 2 -32.85 -10.03 -17.76
CA ALA A 2 -31.73 -9.21 -17.34
C ALA A 2 -30.75 -8.89 -18.48
N ASN A 3 -30.09 -7.74 -18.41
CA ASN A 3 -28.63 -7.75 -18.25
C ASN A 3 -28.17 -6.40 -17.68
N GLY A 4 -27.87 -6.41 -16.38
CA GLY A 4 -27.16 -5.33 -15.72
C GLY A 4 -25.70 -5.34 -16.15
N GLN A 5 -25.22 -4.21 -16.64
CA GLN A 5 -23.78 -3.97 -16.76
C GLN A 5 -23.27 -3.53 -15.38
N GLU A 6 -22.94 -4.50 -14.55
CA GLU A 6 -22.05 -4.27 -13.41
C GLU A 6 -20.70 -3.82 -13.96
N LYS A 7 -20.42 -2.54 -13.76
CA LYS A 7 -19.16 -1.88 -14.09
C LYS A 7 -18.11 -2.48 -13.17
N ASP A 8 -17.24 -3.30 -13.77
CA ASP A 8 -16.17 -4.02 -13.10
C ASP A 8 -15.41 -3.09 -12.16
N ASP A 9 -15.42 -3.52 -10.91
CA ASP A 9 -15.26 -2.75 -9.71
C ASP A 9 -13.75 -2.45 -9.52
N LEU A 10 -13.38 -1.17 -9.48
CA LEU A 10 -12.01 -0.73 -9.17
C LEU A 10 -11.74 -1.01 -7.68
N PHE A 11 -11.45 -2.27 -7.34
CA PHE A 11 -11.23 -2.71 -5.96
C PHE A 11 -9.92 -2.15 -5.40
N LEU A 12 -10.02 -0.99 -4.74
CA LEU A 12 -8.92 -0.33 -4.02
C LEU A 12 -8.30 -1.25 -2.95
N PHE A 13 -9.11 -2.05 -2.28
CA PHE A 13 -8.69 -2.98 -1.24
C PHE A 13 -9.52 -4.26 -1.36
N ALA A 14 -8.98 -5.40 -0.91
CA ALA A 14 -9.79 -6.60 -0.81
C ALA A 14 -10.81 -6.42 0.35
N ASP A 15 -12.03 -6.92 0.17
CA ASP A 15 -13.09 -6.77 1.18
C ASP A 15 -12.67 -7.36 2.54
N GLU A 16 -11.87 -8.44 2.55
CA GLU A 16 -11.32 -9.00 3.78
C GLU A 16 -10.43 -8.00 4.54
N GLU A 17 -9.65 -7.17 3.83
CA GLU A 17 -8.76 -6.17 4.45
C GLU A 17 -9.53 -5.01 5.09
N LEU A 18 -10.75 -4.72 4.63
CA LEU A 18 -11.59 -3.61 5.10
C LEU A 18 -12.69 -4.05 6.07
N SER A 19 -13.11 -5.32 6.02
CA SER A 19 -14.20 -5.89 6.82
C SER A 19 -14.05 -5.64 8.33
N GLU A 20 -12.82 -5.45 8.80
CA GLU A 20 -12.47 -5.26 10.19
C GLU A 20 -12.50 -3.78 10.65
N MET A 21 -12.63 -2.83 9.70
CA MET A 21 -12.62 -1.39 9.98
C MET A 21 -14.01 -0.88 10.32
N SER A 22 -14.16 -0.05 11.35
CA SER A 22 -15.49 0.43 11.74
C SER A 22 -16.05 1.49 10.78
N GLY A 23 -17.33 1.34 10.45
CA GLY A 23 -18.08 2.30 9.65
C GLY A 23 -17.57 2.44 8.21
N TRP A 24 -16.90 1.40 7.69
CA TRP A 24 -16.38 1.44 6.33
C TRP A 24 -17.51 1.40 5.30
N LYS A 25 -17.33 2.13 4.20
CA LYS A 25 -18.24 2.16 3.05
C LYS A 25 -17.44 2.27 1.75
N LYS A 26 -18.00 1.72 0.68
CA LYS A 26 -17.45 1.85 -0.67
C LYS A 26 -18.24 2.90 -1.44
N GLY A 27 -17.54 3.92 -1.94
CA GLY A 27 -18.04 4.89 -2.92
C GLY A 27 -17.71 4.46 -4.34
N ALA A 28 -18.02 5.30 -5.33
CA ALA A 28 -17.74 5.01 -6.74
C ALA A 28 -16.23 4.92 -7.04
N ASP A 29 -15.43 5.75 -6.37
CA ASP A 29 -13.98 5.91 -6.59
C ASP A 29 -13.18 6.08 -5.29
N PHE A 30 -13.82 5.87 -4.14
CA PHE A 30 -13.19 5.95 -2.82
C PHE A 30 -13.69 4.87 -1.87
N ILE A 31 -12.93 4.63 -0.82
CA ILE A 31 -13.44 4.01 0.41
C ILE A 31 -13.55 5.06 1.50
N GLU A 32 -14.57 4.97 2.33
CA GLU A 32 -14.77 5.81 3.50
C GLU A 32 -14.63 4.95 4.75
N VAL A 33 -13.97 5.44 5.79
CA VAL A 33 -13.86 4.78 7.10
C VAL A 33 -13.99 5.79 8.22
N MET A 34 -14.40 5.34 9.41
CA MET A 34 -14.35 6.18 10.60
C MET A 34 -12.90 6.46 10.99
N CYS A 35 -12.57 7.72 11.21
CA CYS A 35 -11.27 8.16 11.70
C CYS A 35 -11.42 9.09 12.90
N GLY A 36 -10.30 9.35 13.57
CA GLY A 36 -10.24 10.38 14.59
C GLY A 36 -8.82 10.80 14.93
N CYS A 37 -8.72 11.82 15.77
CA CYS A 37 -7.47 12.32 16.31
C CYS A 37 -7.68 12.70 17.77
N THR A 38 -6.85 12.18 18.67
CA THR A 38 -7.03 12.37 20.12
C THR A 38 -6.19 13.53 20.62
N SER A 39 -6.80 14.59 21.12
CA SER A 39 -6.12 15.68 21.83
C SER A 39 -6.10 15.43 23.33
N HIS A 40 -4.97 15.74 23.99
CA HIS A 40 -4.86 15.67 25.45
C HIS A 40 -5.82 16.65 26.15
N ARG A 41 -6.15 17.77 25.50
CA ARG A 41 -6.97 18.83 26.10
C ARG A 41 -8.46 18.66 25.79
N TYR A 42 -8.79 18.15 24.60
CA TYR A 42 -10.17 18.17 24.08
C TYR A 42 -10.76 16.77 23.83
N GLY A 43 -10.00 15.71 24.09
CA GLY A 43 -10.45 14.34 23.80
C GLY A 43 -10.41 14.02 22.32
N ASP A 44 -11.29 13.14 21.86
CA ASP A 44 -11.31 12.69 20.47
C ASP A 44 -12.07 13.65 19.56
N ALA A 45 -11.40 14.18 18.55
CA ALA A 45 -12.08 14.69 17.36
C ALA A 45 -12.30 13.51 16.41
N VAL A 46 -13.56 13.24 16.04
CA VAL A 46 -13.93 12.17 15.11
C VAL A 46 -14.27 12.74 13.73
N GLY A 47 -14.20 11.89 12.71
CA GLY A 47 -14.57 12.23 11.35
C GLY A 47 -14.64 11.00 10.45
N ARG A 48 -14.84 11.22 9.16
CA ARG A 48 -14.81 10.18 8.13
C ARG A 48 -13.67 10.43 7.17
N LEU A 49 -12.76 9.47 7.06
CA LEU A 49 -11.65 9.50 6.11
C LEU A 49 -12.08 8.84 4.82
N ARG A 50 -12.00 9.58 3.71
CA ARG A 50 -12.08 9.05 2.34
C ARG A 50 -10.69 8.83 1.78
N VAL A 51 -10.47 7.64 1.23
CA VAL A 51 -9.27 7.28 0.47
C VAL A 51 -9.69 7.07 -0.98
N PHE A 52 -9.31 8.01 -1.84
CA PHE A 52 -9.65 7.97 -3.25
C PHE A 52 -8.67 7.09 -4.03
N ALA A 53 -9.12 6.57 -5.17
CA ALA A 53 -8.28 5.82 -6.10
C ALA A 53 -7.10 6.63 -6.65
N SER A 54 -7.25 7.94 -6.76
CA SER A 54 -6.19 8.90 -7.08
C SER A 54 -5.07 8.93 -6.02
N GLY A 55 -5.33 8.42 -4.81
CA GLY A 55 -4.45 8.60 -3.66
C GLY A 55 -4.70 9.90 -2.88
N GLU A 56 -5.73 10.66 -3.22
CA GLU A 56 -6.15 11.78 -2.37
C GLU A 56 -6.78 11.26 -1.07
N LEU A 57 -6.56 12.03 0.00
CA LEU A 57 -7.15 11.78 1.31
C LEU A 57 -7.95 12.99 1.72
N GLU A 58 -9.22 12.77 2.02
CA GLU A 58 -10.12 13.81 2.53
C GLU A 58 -10.75 13.34 3.84
N ILE A 59 -10.93 14.26 4.78
CA ILE A 59 -11.61 14.03 6.04
C ILE A 59 -12.78 15.00 6.17
N SER A 60 -13.97 14.45 6.32
CA SER A 60 -15.14 15.19 6.79
C SER A 60 -15.16 15.16 8.31
N CYS A 61 -15.05 16.32 8.96
CA CYS A 61 -14.97 16.41 10.41
C CYS A 61 -16.35 16.31 11.06
N GLU A 62 -16.46 15.52 12.13
CA GLU A 62 -17.69 15.35 12.92
C GLU A 62 -17.39 15.53 14.43
N CYS A 63 -16.37 16.32 14.76
CA CYS A 63 -15.88 16.50 16.13
C CYS A 63 -16.93 17.10 17.08
N THR A 64 -17.84 17.93 16.56
CA THR A 64 -18.95 18.54 17.29
C THR A 64 -20.16 18.70 16.37
N PRO A 65 -21.39 18.68 16.92
CA PRO A 65 -22.58 19.05 16.17
C PRO A 65 -22.44 20.47 15.60
N GLY A 66 -22.55 20.59 14.27
CA GLY A 66 -22.42 21.86 13.57
C GLY A 66 -21.01 22.19 13.05
N CYS A 67 -20.02 21.32 13.25
CA CYS A 67 -18.72 21.46 12.57
C CYS A 67 -18.92 21.50 11.05
N GLN A 68 -18.43 22.56 10.40
CA GLN A 68 -18.55 22.79 8.95
C GLN A 68 -17.29 22.39 8.19
N GLU A 69 -16.28 21.85 8.89
CA GLU A 69 -15.03 21.48 8.26
C GLU A 69 -15.21 20.18 7.47
N ASP A 70 -15.27 20.33 6.16
CA ASP A 70 -15.36 19.25 5.20
C ASP A 70 -14.15 19.26 4.26
N LYS A 71 -13.82 18.11 3.67
CA LYS A 71 -12.68 17.94 2.75
C LYS A 71 -11.33 18.37 3.32
N LEU A 72 -11.11 18.15 4.61
CA LEU A 72 -9.82 18.42 5.25
C LEU A 72 -8.77 17.41 4.79
N THR A 73 -7.54 17.86 4.54
CA THR A 73 -6.41 16.92 4.51
C THR A 73 -6.20 16.33 5.91
N PRO A 74 -5.61 15.12 6.05
CA PRO A 74 -5.30 14.56 7.36
C PRO A 74 -4.44 15.46 8.26
N ALA A 75 -3.54 16.27 7.67
CA ALA A 75 -2.75 17.25 8.40
C ALA A 75 -3.60 18.44 8.87
N ALA A 76 -4.53 18.91 8.05
CA ALA A 76 -5.47 19.97 8.43
C ALA A 76 -6.42 19.49 9.54
N PHE A 77 -6.89 18.25 9.46
CA PHE A 77 -7.70 17.62 10.52
C PHE A 77 -6.92 17.45 11.84
N GLU A 78 -5.66 17.02 11.78
CA GLU A 78 -4.79 16.98 12.96
C GLU A 78 -4.68 18.36 13.61
N LYS A 79 -4.46 19.42 12.82
CA LYS A 79 -4.42 20.80 13.32
C LYS A 79 -5.76 21.20 13.96
N HIS A 80 -6.86 20.95 13.25
CA HIS A 80 -8.23 21.25 13.70
C HIS A 80 -8.57 20.54 15.02
N SER A 81 -8.11 19.31 15.22
CA SER A 81 -8.30 18.55 16.47
C SER A 81 -7.55 19.11 17.69
N GLY A 82 -6.80 20.21 17.54
CA GLY A 82 -6.03 20.82 18.62
C GLY A 82 -4.62 20.26 18.80
N ARG A 83 -4.04 19.64 17.75
CA ARG A 83 -2.65 19.16 17.72
C ARG A 83 -1.71 20.00 16.84
N GLU A 84 -1.86 21.32 16.87
CA GLU A 84 -1.17 22.28 15.96
C GLU A 84 0.36 22.14 15.86
N THR A 85 1.04 21.64 16.90
CA THR A 85 2.51 21.48 16.91
C THR A 85 3.01 20.11 16.44
N ALA A 86 2.13 19.11 16.34
CA ALA A 86 2.52 17.77 15.92
C ALA A 86 2.32 17.67 14.41
N ARG A 87 3.39 17.70 13.61
CA ARG A 87 3.33 17.41 12.16
C ARG A 87 3.38 15.91 11.89
N LYS A 88 2.58 15.13 12.64
CA LYS A 88 2.67 13.67 12.69
C LYS A 88 1.31 13.01 12.45
N TRP A 89 0.48 13.59 11.58
CA TRP A 89 -0.86 13.08 11.29
C TRP A 89 -0.90 11.60 10.94
N LYS A 90 0.12 11.04 10.26
CA LYS A 90 0.19 9.60 9.96
C LYS A 90 0.20 8.72 11.22
N SER A 91 0.68 9.24 12.34
CA SER A 91 0.70 8.57 13.64
C SER A 91 -0.44 9.01 14.57
N ASN A 92 -0.92 10.25 14.40
CA ASN A 92 -1.90 10.84 15.32
C ASN A 92 -3.34 10.66 14.86
N VAL A 93 -3.58 10.64 13.54
CA VAL A 93 -4.86 10.26 12.97
C VAL A 93 -4.95 8.73 13.00
N TRP A 94 -6.01 8.23 13.62
CA TRP A 94 -6.30 6.82 13.81
C TRP A 94 -7.61 6.44 13.14
N VAL A 95 -7.78 5.16 12.89
CA VAL A 95 -9.04 4.52 12.50
C VAL A 95 -9.34 3.41 13.49
N ILE A 96 -10.59 2.95 13.55
CA ILE A 96 -10.97 1.85 14.44
C ILE A 96 -10.90 0.55 13.65
N VAL A 97 -10.07 -0.39 14.12
CA VAL A 97 -9.95 -1.74 13.56
C VAL A 97 -10.23 -2.74 14.68
N LYS A 98 -11.25 -3.59 14.54
CA LYS A 98 -11.68 -4.53 15.60
C LYS A 98 -11.93 -3.88 16.98
N GLY A 99 -12.35 -2.62 17.00
CA GLY A 99 -12.58 -1.85 18.23
C GLY A 99 -11.35 -1.12 18.77
N ASP A 100 -10.17 -1.36 18.23
CA ASP A 100 -8.93 -0.68 18.64
C ASP A 100 -8.62 0.54 17.78
N LYS A 101 -8.11 1.60 18.41
CA LYS A 101 -7.59 2.77 17.71
C LYS A 101 -6.22 2.45 17.10
N VAL A 102 -6.18 2.33 15.78
CA VAL A 102 -4.96 2.03 15.03
C VAL A 102 -4.53 3.26 14.23
N PRO A 103 -3.28 3.76 14.40
CA PRO A 103 -2.76 4.86 13.59
C PRO A 103 -2.78 4.56 12.09
N LEU A 104 -3.06 5.56 11.25
CA LEU A 104 -3.08 5.38 9.78
C LEU A 104 -1.78 4.81 9.21
N SER A 105 -0.63 5.18 9.78
CA SER A 105 0.69 4.63 9.40
C SER A 105 0.83 3.11 9.58
N LYS A 106 -0.05 2.49 10.38
CA LYS A 106 -0.09 1.05 10.62
C LYS A 106 -1.22 0.35 9.88
N THR A 107 -2.03 1.07 9.09
CA THR A 107 -3.11 0.48 8.30
C THR A 107 -2.75 0.41 6.82
N VAL A 108 -3.54 -0.36 6.06
CA VAL A 108 -3.41 -0.46 4.60
C VAL A 108 -3.86 0.81 3.88
N LEU A 109 -4.63 1.69 4.53
CA LEU A 109 -5.31 2.85 3.92
C LEU A 109 -4.35 3.85 3.25
N LEU A 110 -3.11 3.94 3.70
CA LEU A 110 -2.10 4.84 3.10
C LEU A 110 -1.40 4.23 1.87
N LYS A 111 -1.84 3.05 1.39
CA LYS A 111 -1.33 2.37 0.19
C LYS A 111 -1.33 3.29 -1.03
N TYR A 112 -2.44 4.00 -1.28
CA TYR A 112 -2.60 4.89 -2.44
C TYR A 112 -2.17 6.33 -2.16
N TYR A 113 -2.29 6.84 -0.93
CA TYR A 113 -1.83 8.21 -0.58
C TYR A 113 -0.35 8.47 -0.85
N ASN A 114 0.47 7.45 -0.68
CA ASN A 114 1.87 7.60 -1.01
C ASN A 114 2.10 7.74 -2.53
N GLN A 115 1.11 7.57 -3.42
CA GLN A 115 1.26 7.75 -4.88
C GLN A 115 1.27 9.24 -5.30
N THR A 116 0.39 10.09 -4.77
CA THR A 116 0.36 11.55 -5.06
C THR A 116 1.51 12.31 -4.42
N SER A 117 1.88 11.97 -3.18
CA SER A 117 3.05 12.57 -2.52
C SER A 117 4.41 12.20 -3.14
N LYS A 118 4.46 11.22 -4.06
CA LYS A 118 5.66 10.82 -4.80
C LYS A 118 5.94 11.68 -6.05
N GLY A 119 5.01 12.54 -6.48
CA GLY A 119 5.22 13.45 -7.61
C GLY A 119 6.22 14.59 -7.34
N ALA A 120 6.50 14.91 -6.07
CA ALA A 120 7.32 16.08 -5.73
C ALA A 120 8.70 15.76 -5.15
N ASN A 121 8.95 14.58 -4.55
CA ASN A 121 10.29 14.18 -4.09
C ASN A 121 10.34 12.69 -3.71
N GLY A 122 11.26 11.94 -4.34
CA GLY A 122 11.36 10.48 -4.27
C GLY A 122 11.47 9.89 -2.86
N SER A 123 10.34 9.47 -2.30
CA SER A 123 10.21 8.84 -0.96
C SER A 123 10.59 7.35 -0.91
N HIS A 124 10.99 6.73 -2.03
CA HIS A 124 11.45 5.33 -2.01
C HIS A 124 12.88 5.16 -1.51
N LYS A 125 13.60 6.26 -1.35
CA LYS A 125 14.99 6.28 -0.93
C LYS A 125 15.10 5.84 0.54
N GLY A 126 15.65 4.65 0.78
CA GLY A 126 16.19 4.26 2.08
C GLY A 126 17.30 5.22 2.53
N PRO A 127 17.96 4.99 3.69
CA PRO A 127 18.99 5.87 4.23
C PRO A 127 20.08 6.28 3.22
N ASN A 128 20.33 5.43 2.21
CA ASN A 128 21.33 5.63 1.16
C ASN A 128 20.77 6.06 -0.20
N GLY A 129 19.55 6.60 -0.26
CA GLY A 129 19.02 7.07 -1.54
C GLY A 129 18.43 5.98 -2.45
N ARG A 130 18.32 4.72 -1.99
CA ARG A 130 17.93 3.57 -2.81
C ARG A 130 16.49 3.10 -2.55
N PRO A 131 15.69 2.81 -3.59
CA PRO A 131 14.40 2.14 -3.49
C PRO A 131 14.45 0.89 -2.60
N CYS A 132 13.65 0.85 -1.54
CA CYS A 132 13.46 -0.35 -0.73
C CYS A 132 12.16 -1.03 -1.16
N HIS A 133 12.24 -1.92 -2.14
CA HIS A 133 11.18 -2.88 -2.41
C HIS A 133 11.37 -4.07 -1.46
N ARG A 134 10.29 -4.76 -1.13
CA ARG A 134 10.35 -6.02 -0.37
C ARG A 134 10.81 -7.12 -1.32
N ASP A 135 11.50 -8.12 -0.81
CA ASP A 135 11.81 -9.32 -1.60
C ASP A 135 10.54 -10.13 -1.84
N GLU A 136 10.35 -10.63 -3.06
CA GLU A 136 9.22 -11.50 -3.45
C GLU A 136 9.71 -12.88 -3.87
N PHE A 137 8.78 -13.83 -4.03
CA PHE A 137 9.11 -15.23 -4.30
C PHE A 137 8.25 -15.77 -5.43
N VAL A 138 8.86 -16.58 -6.30
CA VAL A 138 8.17 -17.31 -7.37
C VAL A 138 8.47 -18.78 -7.24
N CYS A 139 7.44 -19.61 -7.42
CA CYS A 139 7.56 -21.07 -7.36
C CYS A 139 7.94 -21.63 -8.74
N CYS A 140 9.01 -22.43 -8.79
CA CYS A 140 9.40 -23.15 -10.01
C CYS A 140 8.42 -24.28 -10.30
N ARG A 141 7.80 -24.28 -11.49
CA ARG A 141 6.84 -25.32 -11.87
C ARG A 141 7.44 -26.72 -12.06
N ARG A 142 8.75 -26.83 -12.25
CA ARG A 142 9.42 -28.13 -12.45
C ARG A 142 9.77 -28.83 -11.14
N CYS A 143 10.24 -28.09 -10.14
CA CYS A 143 10.74 -28.67 -8.89
C CYS A 143 9.99 -28.19 -7.64
N ASN A 144 9.00 -27.30 -7.78
CA ASN A 144 8.17 -26.72 -6.72
C ASN A 144 8.93 -25.93 -5.64
N LYS A 145 10.23 -25.65 -5.84
CA LYS A 145 11.03 -24.82 -4.95
C LYS A 145 10.71 -23.34 -5.16
N GLU A 146 10.62 -22.57 -4.08
CA GLU A 146 10.50 -21.11 -4.17
C GLU A 146 11.85 -20.43 -4.41
N ARG A 147 11.89 -19.46 -5.32
CA ARG A 147 13.08 -18.66 -5.64
C ARG A 147 12.83 -17.18 -5.34
N ARG A 148 13.80 -16.52 -4.71
CA ARG A 148 13.71 -15.13 -4.21
C ARG A 148 14.04 -14.11 -5.30
N PHE A 149 13.27 -13.05 -5.38
CA PHE A 149 13.48 -11.87 -6.20
C PHE A 149 13.67 -10.65 -5.29
N ARG A 150 14.79 -9.92 -5.45
CA ARG A 150 15.14 -8.78 -4.56
C ARG A 150 14.52 -7.45 -5.00
N LEU A 151 14.10 -7.29 -6.25
CA LEU A 151 13.37 -6.09 -6.71
C LEU A 151 14.07 -4.75 -6.40
N ARG A 152 15.40 -4.67 -6.28
CA ARG A 152 16.12 -3.42 -5.96
C ARG A 152 16.33 -2.53 -7.17
N THR A 153 16.40 -3.12 -8.36
CA THR A 153 16.58 -2.41 -9.62
C THR A 153 15.37 -2.56 -10.53
N LYS A 154 15.28 -1.69 -11.55
CA LYS A 154 14.21 -1.75 -12.55
C LYS A 154 14.21 -3.06 -13.32
N GLU A 155 15.41 -3.56 -13.63
CA GLU A 155 15.62 -4.86 -14.27
C GLU A 155 15.15 -6.03 -13.36
N GLU A 156 15.54 -6.03 -12.09
CA GLU A 156 15.09 -7.07 -11.15
C GLU A 156 13.56 -7.07 -10.97
N CYS A 157 12.94 -5.88 -10.95
CA CYS A 157 11.48 -5.77 -10.97
C CYS A 157 10.88 -6.34 -12.26
N ARG A 158 11.45 -6.03 -13.42
CA ARG A 158 10.98 -6.56 -14.71
C ARG A 158 11.03 -8.08 -14.74
N ASN A 159 12.17 -8.66 -14.35
CA ASN A 159 12.37 -10.11 -14.28
C ASN A 159 11.32 -10.79 -13.39
N TYR A 160 10.97 -10.18 -12.26
CA TYR A 160 9.89 -10.68 -11.41
C TYR A 160 8.52 -10.61 -12.08
N HIS A 161 8.19 -9.49 -12.73
CA HIS A 161 6.92 -9.36 -13.47
C HIS A 161 6.80 -10.43 -14.57
N ASP A 162 7.87 -10.69 -15.31
CA ASP A 162 7.88 -11.73 -16.34
C ASP A 162 7.77 -13.13 -15.76
N ALA A 163 8.45 -13.40 -14.65
CA ALA A 163 8.38 -14.67 -13.95
C ALA A 163 6.96 -14.96 -13.42
N VAL A 164 6.31 -13.99 -12.78
CA VAL A 164 4.93 -14.14 -12.26
C VAL A 164 3.92 -14.32 -13.38
N ARG A 165 4.13 -13.65 -14.52
CA ARG A 165 3.24 -13.75 -15.69
C ARG A 165 3.41 -15.04 -16.46
N ASN A 166 4.56 -15.71 -16.34
CA ASN A 166 4.80 -16.99 -16.99
C ASN A 166 4.27 -18.13 -16.11
N PRO A 167 3.11 -18.74 -16.44
CA PRO A 167 2.54 -19.82 -15.64
C PRO A 167 3.41 -21.07 -15.60
N ASN A 168 4.37 -21.19 -16.52
CA ASN A 168 5.31 -22.29 -16.69
C ASN A 168 6.73 -21.95 -16.24
N TRP A 169 6.92 -20.88 -15.47
CA TRP A 169 8.24 -20.42 -15.03
C TRP A 169 9.03 -21.52 -14.31
N LYS A 170 10.31 -21.67 -14.67
CA LYS A 170 11.26 -22.64 -14.13
C LYS A 170 12.53 -21.95 -13.65
N CYS A 171 13.30 -22.62 -12.79
CA CYS A 171 14.60 -22.12 -12.32
C CYS A 171 15.53 -21.70 -13.46
N SER A 172 15.54 -22.46 -14.57
CA SER A 172 16.33 -22.16 -15.77
C SER A 172 15.97 -20.83 -16.45
N ASP A 173 14.77 -20.32 -16.20
CA ASP A 173 14.27 -19.07 -16.77
C ASP A 173 14.71 -17.85 -15.92
N SER A 174 15.40 -18.09 -14.79
CA SER A 174 15.97 -17.05 -13.94
C SER A 174 17.10 -16.33 -14.66
N THR A 175 16.91 -15.05 -14.93
CA THR A 175 17.91 -14.18 -15.58
C THR A 175 18.87 -13.53 -14.59
N SER A 176 18.45 -13.33 -13.34
CA SER A 176 19.22 -12.59 -12.33
C SER A 176 20.25 -13.47 -11.58
N ASP A 177 19.85 -14.70 -11.23
CA ASP A 177 20.70 -15.67 -10.54
C ASP A 177 20.71 -16.97 -11.34
N LYS A 178 21.89 -17.53 -11.61
CA LYS A 178 22.08 -18.83 -12.27
C LYS A 178 21.66 -19.97 -11.34
N VAL A 179 20.36 -20.05 -11.04
CA VAL A 179 19.77 -21.06 -10.17
C VAL A 179 19.16 -22.17 -11.01
N THR A 180 19.40 -23.40 -10.61
CA THR A 180 18.89 -24.61 -11.25
C THR A 180 17.87 -25.31 -10.36
N CYS A 181 17.30 -26.42 -10.83
CA CYS A 181 16.42 -27.25 -10.00
C CYS A 181 17.19 -28.09 -8.98
N GLU A 182 18.48 -28.34 -9.20
CA GLU A 182 19.34 -29.12 -8.31
C GLU A 182 19.71 -28.31 -7.07
N ASP A 183 19.85 -26.99 -7.22
CA ASP A 183 20.16 -26.10 -6.10
C ASP A 183 19.10 -26.19 -5.00
N GLU A 184 19.58 -26.21 -3.76
CA GLU A 184 18.74 -26.24 -2.56
C GLU A 184 17.81 -25.03 -2.48
N GLU A 185 16.66 -25.25 -1.85
CA GLU A 185 15.71 -24.18 -1.58
C GLU A 185 16.16 -23.35 -0.37
N GLU A 186 15.86 -22.06 -0.39
CA GLU A 186 16.13 -21.22 0.77
C GLU A 186 15.32 -21.68 1.99
N ARG A 187 15.98 -21.87 3.14
CA ARG A 187 15.31 -22.27 4.39
C ARG A 187 14.17 -21.31 4.78
N ALA A 188 13.06 -21.85 5.27
CA ALA A 188 11.86 -21.08 5.63
C ALA A 188 12.14 -19.92 6.61
N SER A 189 13.04 -20.14 7.56
CA SER A 189 13.45 -19.16 8.56
C SER A 189 14.35 -18.03 8.01
N ARG A 190 14.79 -18.11 6.74
CA ARG A 190 15.40 -16.98 6.01
C ARG A 190 14.39 -16.27 5.12
N LYS A 191 13.36 -16.98 4.62
CA LYS A 191 12.27 -16.39 3.84
C LYS A 191 11.60 -15.23 4.59
N VAL A 192 11.47 -15.30 5.92
CA VAL A 192 10.93 -14.18 6.72
C VAL A 192 11.70 -12.86 6.57
N LEU A 193 12.99 -12.93 6.24
CA LEU A 193 13.86 -11.77 6.02
C LEU A 193 13.63 -11.22 4.62
N ARG A 194 12.77 -10.22 4.49
CA ARG A 194 12.32 -9.70 3.19
C ARG A 194 12.92 -8.34 2.81
N GLY A 195 14.07 -8.01 3.40
CA GLY A 195 14.86 -6.82 3.02
C GLY A 195 14.39 -5.49 3.62
N CYS A 196 13.50 -5.49 4.63
CA CYS A 196 13.06 -4.25 5.28
C CYS A 196 14.19 -3.64 6.12
N SER A 197 14.47 -2.35 5.89
CA SER A 197 15.52 -1.60 6.60
C SER A 197 15.20 -1.34 8.09
N ARG A 198 13.93 -1.41 8.48
CA ARG A 198 13.48 -1.10 9.85
C ARG A 198 13.37 -2.33 10.75
N SER A 199 13.06 -3.49 10.19
CA SER A 199 12.90 -4.72 10.96
C SER A 199 13.12 -5.95 10.08
N PRO A 200 13.98 -6.91 10.48
CA PRO A 200 14.24 -8.11 9.72
C PRO A 200 12.99 -8.99 9.52
N SER A 201 12.09 -9.06 10.50
CA SER A 201 10.85 -9.85 10.48
C SER A 201 9.63 -9.06 9.99
N CYS A 202 9.84 -7.92 9.33
CA CYS A 202 8.77 -7.06 8.86
C CYS A 202 7.81 -7.81 7.92
N LYS A 203 6.53 -7.85 8.28
CA LYS A 203 5.45 -8.43 7.46
C LYS A 203 4.98 -7.52 6.31
N GLY A 204 5.53 -6.30 6.22
CA GLY A 204 5.20 -5.32 5.17
C GLY A 204 4.87 -3.96 5.78
N CYS A 205 5.86 -3.08 5.93
CA CYS A 205 5.65 -1.71 6.38
C CYS A 205 5.63 -0.76 5.18
N THR A 206 5.13 0.46 5.41
CA THR A 206 5.06 1.52 4.39
C THR A 206 6.41 1.93 3.82
N THR A 207 7.52 1.53 4.43
CA THR A 207 8.89 1.80 3.94
C THR A 207 9.42 0.73 2.98
N CYS A 208 8.96 -0.52 3.07
CA CYS A 208 9.48 -1.62 2.24
C CYS A 208 8.45 -2.16 1.25
N VAL A 209 7.15 -1.97 1.49
CA VAL A 209 6.12 -2.33 0.51
C VAL A 209 6.00 -1.20 -0.49
N CYS A 210 6.42 -1.47 -1.73
CA CYS A 210 6.29 -0.52 -2.81
C CYS A 210 4.93 -0.65 -3.48
N PHE A 211 4.09 0.34 -3.25
CA PHE A 211 2.76 0.39 -3.85
C PHE A 211 2.75 0.90 -5.30
N GLY A 212 3.90 1.33 -5.82
CA GLY A 212 4.07 1.77 -7.21
C GLY A 212 5.11 2.89 -7.31
N CYS A 213 6.03 2.74 -8.24
CA CYS A 213 7.04 3.72 -8.64
C CYS A 213 7.55 3.38 -10.04
N GLU A 214 8.29 4.29 -10.66
CA GLU A 214 8.87 4.14 -12.01
C GLU A 214 9.85 2.95 -12.19
N ILE A 215 10.23 2.32 -11.08
CA ILE A 215 11.16 1.17 -11.05
C ILE A 215 10.40 -0.15 -11.11
N CYS A 216 9.23 -0.25 -10.45
CA CYS A 216 8.43 -1.47 -10.41
C CYS A 216 7.12 -1.39 -11.19
N ARG A 217 6.89 -0.28 -11.89
CA ARG A 217 5.71 -0.06 -12.72
C ARG A 217 6.16 0.21 -14.14
N PHE A 218 5.54 -0.49 -15.07
CA PHE A 218 5.92 -0.47 -16.47
C PHE A 218 4.67 -0.29 -17.31
N SER A 219 4.69 0.67 -18.23
CA SER A 219 3.57 0.97 -19.13
C SER A 219 3.26 -0.18 -20.09
N ASP A 220 4.26 -1.01 -20.40
CA ASP A 220 4.13 -2.21 -21.24
C ASP A 220 3.67 -3.46 -20.45
N CYS A 221 3.41 -3.34 -19.15
CA CYS A 221 3.02 -4.45 -18.30
C CYS A 221 1.51 -4.44 -18.05
N SER A 222 0.84 -5.51 -18.46
CA SER A 222 -0.61 -5.68 -18.31
C SER A 222 -1.05 -6.23 -16.96
N CYS A 223 -0.16 -6.28 -15.96
CA CYS A 223 -0.60 -6.69 -14.62
C CYS A 223 -1.42 -5.57 -13.99
N GLN A 224 -2.45 -5.93 -13.22
CA GLN A 224 -3.40 -4.95 -12.65
C GLN A 224 -2.69 -3.78 -11.97
N THR A 225 -1.68 -4.06 -11.15
CA THR A 225 -0.93 -3.03 -10.42
C THR A 225 -0.11 -2.07 -11.30
N CYS A 226 0.33 -2.50 -12.49
CA CYS A 226 0.98 -1.60 -13.45
C CYS A 226 -0.06 -0.78 -14.20
N VAL A 227 -1.15 -1.42 -14.66
CA VAL A 227 -2.27 -0.75 -15.32
C VAL A 227 -2.86 0.35 -14.44
N ASP A 228 -3.15 0.06 -13.18
CA ASP A 228 -3.68 1.02 -12.21
C ASP A 228 -2.72 2.20 -12.05
N PHE A 229 -1.42 1.93 -11.88
CA PHE A 229 -0.42 2.97 -11.71
C PHE A 229 -0.30 3.86 -12.93
N THR A 230 -0.22 3.27 -14.13
CA THR A 230 -0.03 4.03 -15.38
C THR A 230 -1.26 4.88 -15.69
N ARG A 231 -2.47 4.34 -15.55
CA ARG A 231 -3.72 5.09 -15.76
C ARG A 231 -3.89 6.25 -14.76
N ASN A 232 -3.50 6.05 -13.51
CA ASN A 232 -3.59 7.09 -12.48
C ASN A 232 -2.48 8.15 -12.61
N SER A 233 -1.38 7.85 -13.32
CA SER A 233 -0.29 8.80 -13.55
C SER A 233 -0.50 9.73 -14.76
N GLU A 234 -1.52 9.49 -15.58
CA GLU A 234 -1.87 10.30 -16.77
C GLU A 234 -2.86 11.44 -16.43
N SER A 235 -3.05 11.76 -15.15
CA SER A 235 -3.97 12.82 -14.65
C SER A 235 -3.23 14.07 -14.18
#